data_AF-A0A2P0QNH8-F1
#
_entry.id   AF-A0A2P0QNH8-F1
#
_cell.length_a   1.000
_cell.length_b   1.000
_cell.length_c   1.000
_cell.angle_alpha   90.00
_cell.angle_beta   90.00
_cell.angle_gamma   90.00
#
_symmetry.space_group_name_H-M   'P 1'
#
loop_
_entity.id
_entity.type
_entity.pdbx_description
1 polymer ?
#
loop_
_entity_poly.entity_id
_entity_poly.type
_entity_poly.pdbx_seq_one_letter_code
_entity_poly.pdbx_strand_id
1 'polypeptide(L)' 'MKLLIVSALSGSGKSIALDTLEDCGYYCIDNLPLTLLEDFINHVMINDEKTYAKTAIGIDARNQLESLANFS' A
#
# COMPACT_ATOMS: atom_id res chain seq x y z
N MET A 1 -12.89 6.17 -4.08
CA MET A 1 -11.71 5.28 -3.99
C MET A 1 -11.16 5.33 -2.57
N LYS A 2 -10.73 4.20 -1.98
CA LYS A 2 -10.13 4.16 -0.64
C LYS A 2 -8.78 3.44 -0.71
N LEU A 3 -7.73 4.18 -0.37
CA LEU A 3 -6.37 3.66 -0.22
C LEU A 3 -6.06 3.54 1.28
N LEU A 4 -5.63 2.35 1.70
CA LEU A 4 -5.12 2.09 3.04
C LEU A 4 -3.62 1.83 2.96
N ILE A 5 -2.84 2.54 3.77
CA ILE A 5 -1.42 2.25 3.95
C ILE A 5 -1.25 1.45 5.24
N VAL A 6 -0.67 0.26 5.12
CA VAL A 6 -0.39 -0.64 6.23
C VAL A 6 1.11 -0.61 6.50
N SER A 7 1.50 -0.04 7.63
CA SER A 7 2.88 -0.02 8.10
C SER A 7 2.95 -0.67 9.49
N ALA A 8 4.04 -1.38 9.77
CA ALA A 8 4.28 -1.96 11.07
C ALA A 8 5.78 -2.27 11.26
N LEU A 9 6.20 -2.42 12.52
CA LEU A 9 7.51 -2.99 12.83
C LEU A 9 7.55 -4.49 12.47
N SER A 10 8.76 -5.01 12.31
CA SER A 10 8.96 -6.44 12.03
C SER A 10 8.34 -7.30 13.12
N GLY A 11 7.55 -8.30 12.72
CA GLY A 11 6.85 -9.19 13.65
C GLY A 11 5.54 -8.65 14.22
N SER A 12 5.16 -7.39 13.95
CA SER A 12 3.93 -6.79 14.48
C SER A 12 2.64 -7.17 13.73
N GLY A 13 2.71 -8.09 12.76
CA GLY A 13 1.54 -8.63 12.08
C GLY A 13 1.09 -7.89 10.82
N LYS A 14 1.96 -7.12 10.14
CA LYS A 14 1.63 -6.45 8.87
C LYS A 14 1.04 -7.42 7.83
N SER A 15 1.66 -8.59 7.66
CA SER A 15 1.18 -9.60 6.71
C SER A 15 -0.21 -10.09 7.08
N ILE A 16 -0.45 -10.42 8.37
CA ILE A 16 -1.77 -10.83 8.86
C ILE A 16 -2.83 -9.75 8.60
N ALA A 17 -2.47 -8.47 8.79
CA ALA A 17 -3.38 -7.36 8.51
C ALA A 17 -3.72 -7.25 7.01
N LEU A 18 -2.73 -7.43 6.13
CA LEU A 18 -2.94 -7.43 4.68
C LEU A 18 -3.78 -8.64 4.23
N ASP A 19 -3.50 -9.83 4.75
CA ASP A 19 -4.26 -11.04 4.45
C ASP A 19 -5.74 -10.87 4.87
N THR A 20 -5.96 -10.31 6.07
CA THR A 20 -7.32 -10.02 6.57
C THR A 20 -8.04 -8.99 5.71
N LEU A 21 -7.31 -8.00 5.18
CA LEU A 21 -7.88 -7.01 4.26
C LEU A 21 -8.21 -7.63 2.90
N GLU A 22 -7.38 -8.56 2.41
CA GLU A 22 -7.64 -9.34 1.19
C GLU A 22 -8.94 -10.14 1.33
N ASP A 23 -9.12 -10.83 2.46
CA ASP A 23 -10.38 -11.53 2.80
C ASP A 23 -11.59 -10.58 2.85
N CYS A 24 -11.37 -9.31 3.20
CA CYS A 24 -12.39 -8.26 3.20
C CYS A 24 -12.62 -7.63 1.80
N GLY A 25 -11.99 -8.17 0.76
CA GLY A 25 -12.11 -7.74 -0.64
C GLY A 25 -11.32 -6.47 -0.96
N TYR A 26 -10.19 -6.24 -0.29
CA TYR A 26 -9.21 -5.24 -0.73
C TYR A 26 -8.23 -5.84 -1.72
N TYR A 27 -7.81 -5.04 -2.70
CA TYR A 27 -6.62 -5.32 -3.49
C TYR A 27 -5.38 -5.02 -2.63
N CYS A 28 -4.66 -6.06 -2.22
CA CYS A 28 -3.52 -5.94 -1.32
C CYS A 28 -2.20 -6.01 -2.09
N ILE A 29 -1.30 -5.06 -1.84
CA ILE A 29 0.08 -5.09 -2.31
C ILE A 29 0.98 -5.09 -1.08
N ASP A 30 1.87 -6.08 -0.94
CA ASP A 30 2.87 -6.05 0.12
C ASP A 30 4.21 -5.48 -0.37
N ASN A 31 4.91 -4.77 0.52
CA ASN A 31 6.26 -4.25 0.34
C ASN A 31 6.44 -3.38 -0.93
N LEU A 32 5.45 -2.54 -1.25
CA LEU A 32 5.56 -1.63 -2.40
C LEU A 32 6.62 -0.56 -2.12
N PRO A 33 7.58 -0.33 -3.04
CA PRO A 33 8.47 0.83 -3.02
C PRO A 33 7.67 2.14 -2.95
N LEU A 34 7.97 3.04 -2.00
CA LEU A 34 7.37 4.38 -1.94
C LEU A 34 7.56 5.15 -3.26
N THR A 35 8.70 4.94 -3.93
CA THR A 35 8.96 5.53 -5.25
C THR A 35 7.99 5.11 -6.34
N LEU A 36 7.32 3.96 -6.20
CA LEU A 36 6.32 3.45 -7.14
C LEU A 36 4.89 3.72 -6.68
N LEU A 37 4.69 4.23 -5.47
CA LEU A 37 3.36 4.50 -4.92
C LEU A 37 2.62 5.54 -5.74
N GLU A 38 3.30 6.64 -6.09
CA GLU A 38 2.72 7.72 -6.89
C GLU A 38 2.33 7.24 -8.28
N ASP A 39 3.24 6.53 -8.97
CA ASP A 39 2.97 5.95 -10.29
C ASP A 39 1.80 4.96 -10.25
N PHE A 40 1.73 4.12 -9.22
CA PHE A 40 0.64 3.17 -9.04
C PHE A 40 -0.71 3.89 -8.87
N ILE A 41 -0.77 4.95 -8.07
CA ILE A 41 -1.99 5.74 -7.91
C ILE A 41 -2.38 6.39 -9.24
N ASN A 42 -1.43 7.08 -9.89
CA ASN A 42 -1.68 7.89 -11.08
C ASN A 42 -2.03 7.05 -12.33
N HIS A 43 -1.42 5.88 -12.48
CA HIS A 43 -1.54 5.08 -13.70
C HIS A 43 -2.42 3.85 -13.55
N VAL A 44 -2.64 3.35 -12.33
CA VAL A 44 -3.40 2.11 -12.11
C VAL A 44 -4.72 2.41 -11.41
N MET A 45 -4.68 3.03 -10.24
CA MET A 45 -5.89 3.22 -9.44
C MET A 45 -6.89 4.17 -10.11
N ILE A 46 -6.42 5.31 -10.65
CA ILE A 46 -7.28 6.29 -11.30
C ILE A 46 -7.89 5.75 -12.61
N ASN A 47 -7.15 4.92 -13.36
CA ASN A 47 -7.60 4.41 -14.65
C ASN A 47 -8.60 3.24 -14.53
N ASP A 48 -8.59 2.52 -13.41
CA ASP A 48 -9.55 1.45 -13.13
C ASP A 48 -10.09 1.57 -11.69
N GLU A 49 -10.83 2.65 -11.45
CA GLU A 49 -11.41 2.97 -10.14
C GLU A 49 -12.29 1.85 -9.57
N LYS A 50 -12.91 1.01 -10.41
CA LYS A 50 -13.78 -0.07 -9.94
C LYS A 50 -12.97 -1.22 -9.39
N THR A 51 -11.95 -1.66 -10.11
CA THR A 51 -11.08 -2.77 -9.66
C THR A 51 -10.27 -2.36 -8.44
N TYR A 52 -9.77 -1.12 -8.42
CA TYR A 52 -8.94 -0.60 -7.33
C TYR A 52 -9.71 0.29 -6.34
N ALA A 53 -11.03 0.13 -6.26
CA ALA A 53 -11.90 0.92 -5.38
C ALA A 53 -11.50 0.80 -3.90
N LYS A 54 -10.98 -0.37 -3.52
CA LYS A 54 -10.47 -0.72 -2.19
C LYS A 54 -9.07 -1.30 -2.34
N THR A 55 -8.06 -0.50 -2.03
CA THR A 55 -6.66 -0.93 -2.12
C THR A 55 -5.98 -0.79 -0.77
N ALA A 56 -5.19 -1.79 -0.39
CA ALA A 56 -4.32 -1.77 0.78
C ALA A 56 -2.87 -2.00 0.35
N ILE A 57 -1.96 -1.13 0.80
CA ILE A 57 -0.55 -1.19 0.43
C ILE A 57 0.30 -1.29 1.69
N GLY A 58 1.05 -2.38 1.80
CA GLY A 58 2.08 -2.60 2.81
C GLY A 58 3.32 -1.77 2.50
N ILE A 59 3.70 -0.90 3.43
CA ILE A 59 4.95 -0.12 3.35
C ILE A 59 5.84 -0.49 4.53
N ASP A 60 7.06 -0.94 4.24
CA ASP A 60 8.10 -1.13 5.25
C ASP A 60 8.93 0.16 5.38
N ALA A 61 8.72 0.89 6.47
CA ALA A 61 9.41 2.15 6.75
C ALA A 61 10.94 2.02 6.83
N ARG A 62 11.48 0.81 7.01
CA ARG A 62 12.92 0.58 7.12
C ARG A 62 13.64 0.71 5.79
N ASN A 63 12.98 0.38 4.69
CA ASN A 63 13.61 0.38 3.36
C ASN A 63 13.56 1.74 2.66
N GLN A 64 12.93 2.76 3.25
CA GLN A 64 12.45 3.92 2.48
C GLN A 64 12.54 5.26 3.22
N LEU A 65 13.38 5.37 4.24
CA LEU A 65 13.62 6.62 4.99
C LEU A 65 14.00 7.80 4.07
N GLU A 66 14.80 7.55 3.02
CA GLU A 66 15.17 8.59 2.05
C GLU A 66 14.03 8.98 1.11
N SER A 67 13.15 8.04 0.73
CA SER A 67 12.00 8.33 -0.14
C SER A 67 10.86 9.02 0.59
N LEU A 68 10.68 8.80 1.90
CA LEU A 68 9.68 9.48 2.71
C LEU A 68 9.87 11.01 2.72
N ALA A 69 11.12 11.48 2.62
CA ALA A 69 11.44 12.92 2.57
C ALA A 69 10.85 13.62 1.33
N ASN A 70 10.57 12.88 0.26
CA ASN A 70 10.04 13.41 -1.00
C ASN A 70 8.50 13.53 -1.00
N PHE A 71 7.81 13.04 0.04
CA PHE A 71 6.34 13.11 0.17
C PHE A 71 5.88 14.16 1.21
N SER A 72 6.78 15.04 1.67
CA SER A 72 6.47 16.15 2.59
C SER A 72 5.93 17.40 1.90
#